data_AF-A0A2K2CDW7-F1
#
_entry.id   AF-A0A2K2CDW7-F1
#
_cell.length_a   1.000
_cell.length_b   1.000
_cell.length_c   1.000
_cell.angle_alpha   90.00
_cell.angle_beta   90.00
_cell.angle_gamma   90.00
#
_symmetry.space_group_name_H-M   'P 1'
#
loop_
_entity.id
_entity.type
_entity.pdbx_description
1 polymer ?
#
loop_
_entity_poly.entity_id
_entity_poly.type
_entity_poly.pdbx_seq_one_letter_code
_entity_poly.pdbx_strand_id
1 'polypeptide(L)'
;MLFLLLQACIECPNIPQDAQVRLCGETVEDHTLTQLASAWLNLAVGGSKIQEAYLIFQDLSEKYPKTGLILNGKAICCIHMGNFDDAETLLLEAQNKDAKDPETLANFVVCSLHIGKSSSRYLSQLKLSHPDHMLVKRTSSAENSFERAVQSVA
;
A
#
# COMPACT_ATOMS: atom_id res chain seq x y z
N MET A 1 -0.32 3.06 1.77
CA MET A 1 -0.18 4.24 0.87
C MET A 1 0.19 3.86 -0.58
N LEU A 2 0.47 2.58 -0.89
CA LEU A 2 0.94 2.19 -2.23
C LEU A 2 -0.10 2.27 -3.35
N PHE A 3 -1.36 1.94 -3.14
CA PHE A 3 -2.35 1.96 -4.23
C PHE A 3 -2.70 3.37 -4.74
N LEU A 4 -2.39 4.42 -3.94
CA LEU A 4 -2.75 5.81 -4.26
C LEU A 4 -1.55 6.77 -4.40
N LEU A 5 -0.36 6.46 -3.85
CA LEU A 5 0.89 7.10 -4.29
C LEU A 5 1.15 6.82 -5.78
N LEU A 6 0.70 5.66 -6.24
CA LEU A 6 0.84 5.17 -7.59
C LEU A 6 -0.22 5.76 -8.53
N GLN A 7 -1.45 5.97 -8.04
CA GLN A 7 -2.46 6.78 -8.72
C GLN A 7 -2.01 8.25 -8.87
N ALA A 8 -1.31 8.81 -7.86
CA ALA A 8 -0.75 10.16 -7.92
C ALA A 8 0.50 10.27 -8.84
N CYS A 9 1.29 9.21 -9.00
CA CYS A 9 2.35 9.17 -10.02
C CYS A 9 1.81 9.05 -11.45
N ILE A 10 0.58 8.53 -11.65
CA ILE A 10 -0.10 8.49 -12.95
C ILE A 10 -0.72 9.87 -13.30
N GLU A 11 -1.00 10.71 -12.31
CA GLU A 11 -1.43 12.11 -12.52
C GLU A 11 -0.25 13.09 -12.74
N CYS A 12 1.00 12.61 -12.81
CA CYS A 12 2.14 13.40 -13.31
C CYS A 12 2.09 13.43 -14.86
N PRO A 13 1.74 14.55 -15.52
CA PRO A 13 1.36 14.54 -16.94
C PRO A 13 2.50 14.32 -17.96
N ASN A 14 3.70 13.84 -17.59
CA ASN A 14 4.88 13.98 -18.46
C ASN A 14 5.92 12.86 -18.46
N ILE A 15 5.61 11.62 -18.04
CA ILE A 15 6.52 10.49 -18.30
C ILE A 15 5.76 9.31 -18.92
N PRO A 16 6.03 8.94 -20.19
CA PRO A 16 5.42 7.77 -20.80
C PRO A 16 5.89 6.48 -20.10
N GLN A 17 4.96 5.56 -19.82
CA GLN A 17 5.20 4.29 -19.11
C GLN A 17 6.35 3.47 -19.74
N ASP A 18 6.49 3.56 -21.06
CA ASP A 18 7.54 2.90 -21.85
C ASP A 18 8.95 3.40 -21.49
N ALA A 19 9.09 4.66 -21.06
CA ALA A 19 10.37 5.25 -20.67
C ALA A 19 10.82 4.82 -19.26
N GLN A 20 9.89 4.59 -18.34
CA GLN A 20 10.20 4.05 -17.00
C GLN A 20 10.69 2.60 -17.07
N VAL A 21 10.04 1.78 -17.91
CA VAL A 21 10.41 0.38 -18.13
C VAL A 21 11.76 0.27 -18.84
N ARG A 22 12.03 1.13 -19.84
CA ARG A 22 13.33 1.13 -20.56
C ARG A 22 14.51 1.53 -19.68
N LEU A 23 14.33 2.47 -18.74
CA LEU A 23 15.40 2.85 -17.81
C LEU A 23 15.77 1.71 -16.84
N CYS A 24 14.81 0.84 -16.50
CA CYS A 24 15.03 -0.34 -15.64
C CYS A 24 15.47 -1.59 -16.43
N GLY A 25 15.15 -1.69 -17.72
CA GLY A 25 15.44 -2.86 -18.55
C GLY A 25 16.88 -2.95 -19.05
N GLU A 26 17.61 -1.83 -19.11
CA GLU A 26 18.99 -1.82 -19.66
C GLU A 26 20.07 -2.04 -18.59
N THR A 27 19.72 -2.08 -17.30
CA THR A 27 20.68 -2.31 -16.21
C THR A 27 20.09 -3.12 -15.05
N VAL A 28 20.61 -4.34 -14.91
CA VAL A 28 20.79 -5.12 -13.68
C VAL A 28 19.64 -6.01 -13.18
N GLU A 29 19.74 -7.29 -13.53
CA GLU A 29 18.90 -8.40 -13.06
C GLU A 29 19.04 -8.74 -11.55
N ASP A 30 19.94 -8.09 -10.79
CA ASP A 30 20.27 -8.48 -9.40
C ASP A 30 20.27 -7.36 -8.35
N HIS A 31 19.89 -6.13 -8.68
CA HIS A 31 19.85 -5.05 -7.70
C HIS A 31 18.49 -5.00 -6.98
N THR A 32 18.52 -5.13 -5.65
CA THR A 32 17.34 -5.08 -4.76
C THR A 32 16.44 -3.87 -5.02
N LEU A 33 17.03 -2.73 -5.40
CA LEU A 33 16.30 -1.50 -5.75
C LEU A 33 15.46 -1.67 -7.02
N THR A 34 15.99 -2.33 -8.05
CA THR A 34 15.26 -2.59 -9.30
C THR A 34 14.12 -3.57 -9.06
N GLN A 35 14.35 -4.62 -8.26
CA GLN A 35 13.31 -5.57 -7.88
C GLN A 35 12.16 -4.87 -7.12
N LEU A 36 12.49 -4.03 -6.13
CA LEU A 36 11.49 -3.23 -5.44
C LEU A 36 10.75 -2.30 -6.40
N ALA A 37 11.44 -1.56 -7.27
CA ALA A 37 10.78 -0.70 -8.25
C ALA A 37 9.81 -1.48 -9.15
N SER A 38 10.22 -2.65 -9.63
CA SER A 38 9.38 -3.55 -10.42
C SER A 38 8.17 -4.08 -9.65
N ALA A 39 8.31 -4.42 -8.36
CA ALA A 39 7.19 -4.86 -7.54
C ALA A 39 6.14 -3.75 -7.36
N TRP A 40 6.58 -2.51 -7.15
CA TRP A 40 5.70 -1.36 -7.01
C TRP A 40 5.04 -1.01 -8.35
N LEU A 41 5.76 -1.10 -9.47
CA LEU A 41 5.18 -0.94 -10.79
C LEU A 41 4.13 -2.02 -11.09
N ASN A 42 4.41 -3.27 -10.75
CA ASN A 42 3.47 -4.37 -10.93
C ASN A 42 2.20 -4.21 -10.08
N LEU A 43 2.33 -3.68 -8.86
CA LEU A 43 1.18 -3.25 -8.05
C LEU A 43 0.36 -2.14 -8.73
N ALA A 44 1.00 -1.26 -9.52
CA ALA A 44 0.35 -0.17 -10.26
C ALA A 44 -0.51 -0.70 -11.39
N VAL A 45 0.09 -1.60 -12.15
CA VAL A 45 -0.53 -2.18 -13.33
C VAL A 45 -1.74 -3.01 -12.92
N GLY A 46 -1.66 -3.70 -11.78
CA GLY A 46 -2.76 -4.51 -11.29
C GLY A 46 -3.01 -5.77 -12.12
N GLY A 47 -4.20 -6.37 -11.94
CA GLY A 47 -4.58 -7.60 -12.65
C GLY A 47 -3.61 -8.76 -12.33
N SER A 48 -3.13 -9.44 -13.37
CA SER A 48 -2.19 -10.56 -13.22
C SER A 48 -0.83 -10.14 -12.66
N LYS A 49 -0.45 -8.86 -12.76
CA LYS A 49 0.84 -8.35 -12.24
C LYS A 49 0.92 -8.31 -10.72
N ILE A 50 -0.22 -8.34 -10.02
CA ILE A 50 -0.23 -8.42 -8.55
C ILE A 50 0.49 -9.69 -8.06
N GLN A 51 0.32 -10.82 -8.76
CA GLN A 51 1.03 -12.06 -8.41
C GLN A 51 2.53 -11.93 -8.61
N GLU A 52 2.97 -11.29 -9.70
CA GLU A 52 4.39 -11.04 -9.95
C GLU A 52 5.00 -10.14 -8.87
N ALA A 53 4.28 -9.09 -8.44
CA ALA A 53 4.72 -8.24 -7.32
C ALA A 53 4.85 -9.03 -6.01
N TYR A 54 3.90 -9.92 -5.72
CA TYR A 54 3.97 -10.78 -4.54
C TYR A 54 5.20 -11.67 -4.55
N LEU A 55 5.50 -12.31 -5.69
CA LEU A 55 6.66 -13.18 -5.84
C LEU A 55 7.97 -12.42 -5.62
N ILE A 56 8.07 -11.18 -6.12
CA ILE A 56 9.25 -10.35 -5.84
C ILE A 56 9.41 -10.09 -4.34
N PHE A 57 8.34 -9.70 -3.64
CA PHE A 57 8.43 -9.51 -2.19
C PHE A 57 8.67 -10.82 -1.42
N GLN A 58 8.19 -11.95 -1.92
CA GLN A 58 8.46 -13.28 -1.38
C GLN A 58 9.96 -13.60 -1.48
N ASP A 59 10.56 -13.46 -2.66
CA ASP A 59 11.99 -13.69 -2.89
C ASP A 59 12.86 -12.78 -2.01
N LEU A 60 12.48 -11.50 -1.90
CA LEU A 60 13.14 -10.56 -1.00
C LEU A 60 13.01 -10.99 0.47
N SER A 61 11.88 -11.57 0.87
CA SER A 61 11.65 -12.06 2.24
C SER A 61 12.43 -13.33 2.58
N GLU A 62 12.85 -14.10 1.58
CA GLU A 62 13.70 -15.28 1.73
C GLU A 62 15.18 -14.92 1.76
N LYS A 63 15.58 -13.90 0.97
CA LYS A 63 16.97 -13.43 0.87
C LYS A 63 17.38 -12.49 2.02
N TYR A 64 16.43 -11.73 2.56
CA TYR A 64 16.70 -10.71 3.57
C TYR A 64 15.79 -10.85 4.79
N PRO A 65 16.18 -10.31 5.96
CA PRO A 65 15.30 -10.24 7.11
C PRO A 65 13.98 -9.57 6.74
N LYS A 66 12.86 -10.16 7.19
CA LYS A 66 11.53 -9.59 6.99
C LYS A 66 11.44 -8.22 7.66
N THR A 67 11.55 -7.17 6.86
CA THR A 67 11.37 -5.77 7.30
C THR A 67 9.89 -5.40 7.25
N GLY A 68 9.51 -4.30 7.93
CA GLY A 68 8.16 -3.74 7.81
C GLY A 68 7.79 -3.46 6.35
N LEU A 69 8.72 -2.97 5.54
CA LEU A 69 8.49 -2.70 4.12
C LEU A 69 8.11 -3.97 3.34
N ILE A 70 8.88 -5.06 3.52
CA ILE A 70 8.63 -6.32 2.82
C ILE A 70 7.28 -6.91 3.26
N LEU A 71 7.00 -6.91 4.57
CA LEU A 71 5.74 -7.44 5.11
C LEU A 71 4.53 -6.65 4.61
N ASN A 72 4.60 -5.32 4.63
CA ASN A 72 3.55 -4.46 4.09
C ASN A 72 3.36 -4.65 2.59
N GLY A 73 4.45 -4.79 1.82
CA GLY A 73 4.39 -5.07 0.38
C GLY A 73 3.63 -6.37 0.07
N LYS A 74 3.96 -7.46 0.77
CA LYS A 74 3.23 -8.74 0.65
C LYS A 74 1.77 -8.60 1.06
N ALA A 75 1.48 -7.93 2.17
CA ALA A 75 0.12 -7.74 2.65
C ALA A 75 -0.75 -6.98 1.65
N ILE A 76 -0.20 -5.95 1.00
CA ILE A 76 -0.90 -5.20 -0.06
C ILE A 76 -1.20 -6.10 -1.26
N CYS A 77 -0.24 -6.90 -1.70
CA CYS A 77 -0.49 -7.87 -2.76
C CYS A 77 -1.62 -8.84 -2.38
N CYS A 78 -1.63 -9.37 -1.15
CA CYS A 78 -2.71 -10.22 -0.65
C CYS A 78 -4.08 -9.50 -0.64
N ILE A 79 -4.14 -8.26 -0.18
CA ILE A 79 -5.35 -7.41 -0.22
C ILE A 79 -5.86 -7.27 -1.65
N HIS A 80 -4.97 -7.03 -2.63
CA HIS A 80 -5.35 -6.92 -4.04
C HIS A 80 -5.86 -8.22 -4.66
N MET A 81 -5.39 -9.37 -4.16
CA MET A 81 -5.88 -10.69 -4.58
C MET A 81 -7.19 -11.10 -3.88
N GLY A 82 -7.62 -10.35 -2.87
CA GLY A 82 -8.76 -10.71 -2.01
C GLY A 82 -8.42 -11.69 -0.88
N ASN A 83 -7.14 -11.99 -0.67
CA ASN A 83 -6.66 -12.88 0.38
C ASN A 83 -6.47 -12.10 1.70
N PHE A 84 -7.57 -11.67 2.31
CA PHE A 84 -7.51 -10.78 3.48
C PHE A 84 -6.96 -11.46 4.75
N ASP A 85 -7.16 -12.77 4.92
CA ASP A 85 -6.64 -13.51 6.09
C ASP A 85 -5.11 -13.58 6.09
N ASP A 86 -4.51 -13.81 4.92
CA ASP A 86 -3.06 -13.79 4.73
C ASP A 86 -2.51 -12.37 4.96
N ALA A 87 -3.21 -11.35 4.46
CA ALA A 87 -2.84 -9.96 4.67
C ALA A 87 -2.86 -9.58 6.16
N GLU A 88 -3.90 -9.96 6.90
CA GLU A 88 -4.00 -9.70 8.34
C GLU A 88 -2.83 -10.33 9.09
N THR A 89 -2.46 -11.57 8.74
CA THR A 89 -1.32 -12.28 9.35
C THR A 89 0.01 -11.55 9.10
N LEU A 90 0.26 -11.10 7.87
CA LEU A 90 1.46 -10.34 7.51
C LEU A 90 1.51 -8.98 8.21
N LEU A 91 0.37 -8.29 8.34
CA LEU A 91 0.26 -7.02 9.03
C LEU A 91 0.47 -7.16 10.54
N LEU A 92 -0.01 -8.24 11.16
CA LEU A 92 0.29 -8.56 12.56
C LEU A 92 1.80 -8.78 12.78
N GLU A 93 2.46 -9.48 11.86
CA GLU A 93 3.92 -9.65 11.90
C GLU A 93 4.64 -8.29 11.79
N ALA A 94 4.17 -7.39 10.91
CA ALA A 94 4.74 -6.04 10.76
C ALA A 94 4.52 -5.19 12.01
N GLN A 95 3.32 -5.22 12.60
CA GLN A 95 2.98 -4.46 13.80
C GLN A 95 3.77 -4.92 15.03
N ASN A 96 4.08 -6.22 15.13
CA ASN A 96 4.95 -6.74 16.20
C ASN A 96 6.39 -6.21 16.10
N LYS A 97 6.82 -5.77 14.90
CA LYS A 97 8.15 -5.16 14.69
C LYS A 97 8.12 -3.67 15.00
N ASP A 98 7.13 -2.94 14.49
CA ASP A 98 6.89 -1.54 14.81
C ASP A 98 5.39 -1.24 14.86
N ALA A 99 4.88 -1.05 16.08
CA ALA A 99 3.47 -0.79 16.31
C ALA A 99 3.02 0.61 15.88
N LYS A 100 3.95 1.53 15.57
CA LYS A 100 3.67 2.91 15.17
C LYS A 100 3.91 3.16 13.68
N ASP A 101 4.37 2.16 12.93
CA ASP A 101 4.63 2.29 11.51
C ASP A 101 3.35 2.74 10.76
N PRO A 102 3.37 3.90 10.07
CA PRO A 102 2.18 4.48 9.46
C PRO A 102 1.62 3.61 8.34
N GLU A 103 2.47 2.94 7.55
CA GLU A 103 2.02 2.07 6.46
C GLU A 103 1.30 0.84 6.99
N THR A 104 1.84 0.22 8.04
CA THR A 104 1.22 -0.93 8.72
C THR A 104 -0.15 -0.56 9.27
N LEU A 105 -0.26 0.58 9.97
CA LEU A 105 -1.54 1.05 10.51
C LEU A 105 -2.55 1.36 9.39
N ALA A 106 -2.12 2.00 8.31
CA ALA A 106 -2.97 2.32 7.18
C ALA A 106 -3.47 1.05 6.46
N ASN A 107 -2.60 0.07 6.24
CA ASN A 107 -2.96 -1.20 5.62
C ASN A 107 -3.91 -2.01 6.52
N PHE A 108 -3.72 -1.97 7.83
CA PHE A 108 -4.66 -2.54 8.80
C PHE A 108 -6.05 -1.92 8.71
N VAL A 109 -6.16 -0.60 8.54
CA VAL A 109 -7.47 0.06 8.37
C VAL A 109 -8.18 -0.52 7.14
N VAL A 110 -7.50 -0.60 6.01
CA VAL A 110 -8.07 -1.12 4.75
C VAL A 110 -8.44 -2.60 4.88
N CYS A 111 -7.55 -3.42 5.42
CA CYS A 111 -7.79 -4.85 5.61
C CYS A 111 -8.98 -5.10 6.55
N SER A 112 -9.03 -4.39 7.69
CA SER A 112 -10.11 -4.52 8.69
C SER A 112 -11.48 -4.19 8.11
N LEU A 113 -11.56 -3.16 7.26
CA LEU A 113 -12.82 -2.78 6.61
C LEU A 113 -13.32 -3.86 5.64
N HIS A 114 -12.43 -4.51 4.88
CA HIS A 114 -12.82 -5.56 3.93
C HIS A 114 -13.33 -6.82 4.61
N ILE A 115 -12.83 -7.14 5.80
CA ILE A 115 -13.27 -8.29 6.60
C ILE A 115 -14.43 -7.93 7.56
N GLY A 116 -14.98 -6.72 7.48
CA GLY A 116 -16.10 -6.26 8.32
C GLY A 116 -15.76 -6.05 9.80
N LYS A 117 -14.47 -5.94 10.16
CA LYS A 117 -14.00 -5.65 11.52
C LYS A 117 -13.85 -4.13 11.74
N SER A 118 -13.85 -3.71 13.00
CA SER A 118 -13.64 -2.29 13.34
C SER A 118 -12.20 -1.85 13.03
N SER A 119 -12.05 -0.84 12.17
CA SER A 119 -10.77 -0.20 11.86
C SER A 119 -10.44 1.01 12.75
N SER A 120 -11.37 1.39 13.63
CA SER A 120 -11.36 2.64 14.40
C SER A 120 -10.10 2.81 15.24
N ARG A 121 -9.60 1.73 15.86
CA ARG A 121 -8.38 1.74 16.67
C ARG A 121 -7.17 2.17 15.84
N TYR A 122 -6.95 1.52 14.71
CA TYR A 122 -5.80 1.78 13.84
C TYR A 122 -5.88 3.16 13.20
N LEU A 123 -7.08 3.57 12.75
CA LEU A 123 -7.30 4.90 12.19
C LEU A 123 -7.05 6.00 13.23
N SER A 124 -7.50 5.81 14.47
CA SER A 124 -7.26 6.77 15.56
C SER A 124 -5.77 6.90 15.87
N GLN A 125 -5.06 5.76 15.95
CA GLN A 125 -3.62 5.75 16.17
C GLN A 125 -2.87 6.45 15.03
N LEU A 126 -3.29 6.23 13.78
CA LEU A 126 -2.70 6.87 12.61
C LEU A 126 -2.95 8.39 12.61
N LYS A 127 -4.18 8.83 12.91
CA LYS A 127 -4.53 10.26 13.05
C LYS A 127 -3.67 10.97 14.11
N LEU A 128 -3.40 10.30 15.23
CA LEU A 128 -2.59 10.87 16.33
C LEU A 128 -1.10 10.91 16.04
N SER A 129 -0.54 9.85 15.43
CA SER A 129 0.90 9.72 15.22
C SER A 129 1.38 10.33 13.91
N HIS A 130 0.55 10.27 12.86
CA HIS A 130 0.90 10.71 11.50
C HIS A 130 -0.29 11.44 10.86
N PRO A 131 -0.68 12.63 11.37
CA PRO A 131 -1.83 13.38 10.87
C PRO A 131 -1.69 13.77 9.39
N ASP A 132 -0.46 13.91 8.90
CA ASP A 132 -0.17 14.23 7.51
C ASP A 132 -0.25 13.04 6.54
N HIS A 133 -0.42 11.82 7.06
CA HIS A 133 -0.50 10.62 6.25
C HIS A 133 -1.70 10.71 5.28
N MET A 134 -1.51 10.30 4.03
CA MET A 134 -2.51 10.50 2.97
C MET A 134 -3.88 9.88 3.28
N LEU A 135 -3.92 8.72 3.96
CA LEU A 135 -5.19 8.10 4.36
C LEU A 135 -6.00 9.04 5.27
N VAL A 136 -5.33 9.69 6.23
CA VAL A 136 -5.97 10.64 7.16
C VAL A 136 -6.53 11.83 6.39
N LYS A 137 -5.72 12.45 5.51
CA LYS A 137 -6.15 13.58 4.67
C LYS A 137 -7.36 13.23 3.80
N ARG A 138 -7.33 12.05 3.15
CA ARG A 138 -8.44 11.58 2.30
C ARG A 138 -9.70 11.32 3.10
N THR A 139 -9.59 10.67 4.25
CA THR A 139 -10.74 10.43 5.14
C THR A 139 -11.37 11.75 5.57
N SER A 140 -10.57 12.72 6.04
CA SER A 140 -11.09 14.03 6.44
C SER A 140 -11.68 14.83 5.26
N SER A 141 -11.08 14.76 4.08
CA SER A 141 -11.64 15.39 2.88
C SER A 141 -12.97 14.75 2.46
N ALA A 142 -13.10 13.43 2.59
CA ALA A 142 -14.32 12.70 2.30
C ALA A 142 -15.42 13.03 3.31
N GLU A 143 -15.10 13.05 4.61
CA GLU A 143 -15.98 13.48 5.70
C GLU A 143 -16.52 14.90 5.42
N ASN A 144 -15.65 15.86 5.12
CA ASN A 144 -16.04 17.24 4.80
C ASN A 144 -16.91 17.36 3.53
N SER A 145 -16.69 16.49 2.54
CA SER A 145 -17.49 16.50 1.31
C SER A 145 -18.86 15.89 1.53
N PHE A 146 -18.94 14.85 2.36
CA PHE A 146 -20.20 14.24 2.78
C PHE A 146 -21.03 15.23 3.60
N GLU A 147 -20.44 15.89 4.59
CA GLU A 147 -21.11 16.89 5.42
C GLU A 147 -21.71 18.04 4.58
N ARG A 148 -20.93 18.56 3.62
CA ARG A 148 -21.43 19.59 2.69
C ARG A 148 -22.60 19.09 1.84
N ALA A 149 -22.56 17.84 1.39
CA ALA A 149 -23.64 17.25 0.61
C ALA A 149 -24.92 17.10 1.45
N VAL A 150 -24.80 16.64 2.70
CA VAL A 150 -25.93 16.53 3.64
C VAL A 150 -26.58 17.90 3.87
N GLN A 151 -25.77 18.94 4.09
CA GLN A 151 -26.26 20.31 4.28
C GLN A 151 -26.93 20.91 3.04
N SER A 152 -26.56 20.45 1.83
CA SER A 152 -27.18 20.92 0.58
C SER A 152 -28.54 20.27 0.26
N VAL A 153 -28.85 19.16 0.93
CA VAL A 153 -30.08 18.37 0.74
C VAL A 153 -31.10 18.65 1.84
N ALA A 154 -30.66 19.22 2.96
CA ALA A 154 -31.50 19.70 4.07
C ALA A 154 -32.10 21.09 3.78
#